data_AF-H0ECE0-F1
#
_entry.id   AF-H0ECE0-F1
#
_cell.length_a   1.000
_cell.length_b   1.000
_cell.length_c   1.000
_cell.angle_alpha   90.00
_cell.angle_beta   90.00
_cell.angle_gamma   90.00
#
_symmetry.space_group_name_H-M   'P 1'
#
loop_
_entity.id
_entity.type
_entity.pdbx_description
1 polymer ?
#
loop_
_entity_poly.entity_id
_entity_poly.type
_entity_poly.pdbx_seq_one_letter_code
_entity_poly.pdbx_strand_id
1 'polypeptide(L)'
;MEIRCQIIHALTIALSPESAPYLLEQVVSDPDPKILSLNADLAAYEETVVKFLRDKEIAFIRTGLGLLIDSFLVTNAGNVRAMNSRGCERMQLNILVLQQNLKNIEADREDLESRARDQYGGEAWDGGSFVAVE
;
A
#
# COMPACT_ATOMS: atom_id res chain seq x y z
N MET A 1 -19.35 4.36 -1.42
CA MET A 1 -18.50 4.00 -0.27
C MET A 1 -17.44 5.08 -0.11
N GLU A 2 -17.04 5.41 1.10
CA GLU A 2 -15.96 6.36 1.38
C GLU A 2 -14.60 5.71 1.06
N ILE A 3 -13.65 6.48 0.54
CA ILE A 3 -12.40 5.96 -0.05
C ILE A 3 -11.47 5.28 0.97
N ARG A 4 -11.42 5.75 2.22
CA ARG A 4 -10.64 5.12 3.30
C ARG A 4 -11.17 3.74 3.63
N CYS A 5 -12.50 3.57 3.64
CA CYS A 5 -13.11 2.24 3.84
C CYS A 5 -12.70 1.26 2.72
N GLN A 6 -12.72 1.71 1.47
CA GLN A 6 -12.28 0.89 0.33
C GLN A 6 -10.80 0.52 0.41
N ILE A 7 -9.95 1.48 0.77
CA ILE A 7 -8.52 1.25 1.03
C ILE A 7 -8.33 0.17 2.11
N ILE A 8 -8.94 0.35 3.28
CA ILE A 8 -8.79 -0.58 4.41
C ILE A 8 -9.25 -1.98 4.02
N HIS A 9 -10.41 -2.10 3.37
CA HIS A 9 -10.95 -3.38 2.94
C HIS A 9 -10.02 -4.09 1.93
N ALA A 10 -9.58 -3.37 0.89
CA ALA A 10 -8.70 -3.93 -0.13
C ALA A 10 -7.36 -4.38 0.45
N LEU A 11 -6.73 -3.56 1.30
CA LEU A 11 -5.47 -3.91 1.95
C LEU A 11 -5.62 -5.06 2.95
N THR A 12 -6.71 -5.11 3.71
CA THR A 12 -7.00 -6.24 4.62
C THR A 12 -7.04 -7.56 3.86
N ILE A 13 -7.66 -7.57 2.67
CA ILE A 13 -7.72 -8.77 1.85
C ILE A 13 -6.36 -9.07 1.20
N ALA A 14 -5.63 -8.07 0.73
CA ALA A 14 -4.34 -8.26 0.06
C ALA A 14 -3.20 -8.67 1.01
N LEU A 15 -3.34 -8.38 2.31
CA LEU A 15 -2.39 -8.79 3.36
C LEU A 15 -2.89 -9.98 4.19
N SER A 16 -4.12 -10.45 3.96
CA SER A 16 -4.67 -11.60 4.68
C SER A 16 -3.92 -12.88 4.31
N PRO A 17 -3.42 -13.65 5.28
CA PRO A 17 -2.73 -14.91 5.02
C PRO A 17 -3.65 -15.97 4.41
N GLU A 18 -4.97 -15.87 4.62
CA GLU A 18 -5.95 -16.76 3.98
C GLU A 18 -6.18 -16.44 2.50
N SER A 19 -6.01 -15.17 2.12
CA SER A 19 -6.40 -14.64 0.80
C SER A 19 -5.23 -14.39 -0.14
N ALA A 20 -4.03 -14.18 0.39
CA ALA A 20 -2.81 -13.85 -0.34
C ALA A 20 -1.60 -14.53 0.33
N PRO A 21 -1.35 -15.82 0.07
CA PRO A 21 -0.15 -16.47 0.58
C PRO A 21 1.08 -15.89 -0.11
N TYR A 22 1.95 -15.24 0.67
CA TYR A 22 3.27 -14.74 0.22
C TYR A 22 4.35 -15.83 0.24
N LEU A 23 3.93 -17.10 0.28
CA LEU A 23 4.77 -18.27 0.01
C LEU A 23 4.56 -18.69 -1.45
N LEU A 24 5.33 -18.10 -2.35
CA LEU A 24 5.14 -18.32 -3.78
C LEU A 24 6.04 -19.47 -4.30
N GLU A 25 5.43 -20.44 -4.98
CA GLU A 25 6.14 -21.55 -5.64
C GLU A 25 6.85 -21.14 -6.93
N GLN A 26 6.47 -19.99 -7.50
CA GLN A 26 7.05 -19.42 -8.71
C GLN A 26 7.20 -17.91 -8.57
N VAL A 27 8.09 -17.33 -9.37
CA VAL A 27 8.24 -15.87 -9.47
C VAL A 27 6.96 -15.31 -10.09
N VAL A 28 6.44 -14.24 -9.50
CA VAL A 28 5.27 -13.52 -10.00
C VAL A 28 5.70 -12.09 -10.29
N SER A 29 5.66 -11.69 -11.55
CA SER A 29 6.12 -10.38 -12.00
C SER A 29 5.05 -9.29 -11.95
N ASP A 30 3.82 -9.65 -11.61
CA ASP A 30 2.68 -8.73 -11.54
C ASP A 30 2.24 -8.49 -10.08
N PRO A 31 1.81 -7.25 -9.74
CA PRO A 31 1.18 -6.98 -8.47
C PRO A 31 -0.08 -7.84 -8.26
N ASP A 32 -0.53 -7.97 -7.01
CA ASP A 32 -1.78 -8.61 -6.69
C ASP A 32 -2.95 -7.92 -7.43
N PRO A 33 -3.84 -8.67 -8.12
CA PRO A 33 -4.97 -8.10 -8.83
C PRO A 33 -5.88 -7.20 -7.98
N LYS A 34 -6.00 -7.46 -6.67
CA LYS A 34 -6.77 -6.63 -5.74
C LYS A 34 -6.08 -5.30 -5.47
N ILE A 35 -4.74 -5.29 -5.43
CA ILE A 35 -3.95 -4.06 -5.35
C ILE A 35 -4.06 -3.26 -6.64
N LEU A 36 -4.02 -3.92 -7.80
CA LEU A 36 -4.27 -3.26 -9.09
C LEU A 36 -5.68 -2.65 -9.17
N SER A 37 -6.70 -3.37 -8.69
CA SER A 37 -8.07 -2.85 -8.60
C SER A 37 -8.14 -1.62 -7.71
N LEU A 38 -7.56 -1.69 -6.50
CA LEU A 38 -7.50 -0.54 -5.59
C LEU A 38 -6.80 0.66 -6.24
N ASN A 39 -5.70 0.42 -6.95
CA ASN A 39 -4.94 1.45 -7.63
C ASN A 39 -5.77 2.15 -8.73
N ALA A 40 -6.53 1.38 -9.51
CA ALA A 40 -7.44 1.91 -10.52
C ALA A 40 -8.61 2.69 -9.87
N ASP A 41 -9.16 2.17 -8.78
CA ASP A 41 -10.24 2.81 -8.04
C ASP A 41 -9.79 4.16 -7.44
N LEU A 42 -8.57 4.23 -6.90
CA LEU A 42 -7.97 5.47 -6.39
C LEU A 42 -7.78 6.51 -7.51
N ALA A 43 -7.32 6.09 -8.69
CA ALA A 43 -7.17 6.97 -9.84
C ALA A 43 -8.53 7.51 -10.34
N ALA A 44 -9.54 6.65 -10.46
CA ALA A 44 -10.88 7.05 -10.89
C ALA A 44 -11.58 7.95 -9.85
N TYR A 45 -11.35 7.66 -8.56
CA TYR A 45 -11.80 8.50 -7.46
C TYR A 45 -11.21 9.90 -7.54
N GLU A 46 -9.90 9.97 -7.77
CA GLU A 46 -9.17 11.23 -7.92
C GLU A 46 -9.70 12.07 -9.10
N GLU A 47 -9.88 11.46 -10.27
CA GLU A 47 -10.46 12.14 -11.44
C GLU A 47 -11.85 12.72 -11.11
N THR A 48 -12.68 11.96 -10.40
CA THR A 48 -14.01 12.37 -9.99
C THR A 48 -13.96 13.53 -8.99
N VAL A 49 -13.11 13.44 -7.97
CA VAL A 49 -12.96 14.46 -6.92
C VAL A 49 -12.47 15.79 -7.51
N VAL A 50 -11.45 15.75 -8.38
CA VAL A 50 -10.92 16.95 -9.05
C VAL A 50 -11.96 17.58 -9.98
N LYS A 51 -12.80 16.78 -10.62
CA LYS A 51 -13.82 17.26 -11.56
C LYS A 51 -14.99 17.96 -10.87
N PHE A 52 -15.37 17.54 -9.67
CA PHE A 52 -16.64 17.95 -9.06
C PHE A 52 -16.49 18.79 -7.79
N LEU A 53 -15.31 18.85 -7.18
CA LEU A 53 -15.08 19.56 -5.92
C LEU A 53 -14.13 20.75 -6.11
N ARG A 54 -14.10 21.64 -5.12
CA ARG A 54 -13.14 22.76 -5.08
C ARG A 54 -11.92 22.36 -4.27
N ASP A 55 -10.83 23.11 -4.43
CA ASP A 55 -9.52 22.78 -3.86
C ASP A 55 -9.52 22.47 -2.36
N LYS A 56 -10.35 23.17 -1.56
CA LYS A 56 -10.43 22.94 -0.11
C LYS A 56 -11.04 21.58 0.22
N GLU A 57 -12.10 21.21 -0.46
CA GLU A 57 -12.78 19.93 -0.31
C GLU A 57 -11.91 18.79 -0.84
N ILE A 58 -11.22 19.01 -1.97
CA ILE A 58 -10.23 18.07 -2.52
C ILE A 58 -9.12 17.81 -1.49
N ALA A 59 -8.51 18.87 -0.95
CA ALA A 59 -7.45 18.76 0.04
C ALA A 59 -7.94 18.02 1.30
N PHE A 60 -9.13 18.37 1.82
CA PHE A 60 -9.71 17.71 2.99
C PHE A 60 -9.90 16.21 2.78
N ILE A 61 -10.39 15.81 1.61
CA ILE A 61 -10.62 14.40 1.27
C ILE A 61 -9.30 13.63 1.16
N ARG A 62 -8.30 14.21 0.49
CA ARG A 62 -7.00 13.59 0.24
C ARG A 62 -6.12 13.48 1.47
N THR A 63 -6.28 14.40 2.41
CA THR A 63 -5.45 14.47 3.61
C THR A 63 -5.45 13.13 4.35
N GLY A 64 -4.26 12.59 4.52
CA GLY A 64 -4.00 11.37 5.29
C GLY A 64 -4.34 10.07 4.56
N LEU A 65 -4.68 10.08 3.27
CA LEU A 65 -4.86 8.84 2.50
C LEU A 65 -3.53 8.09 2.32
N GLY A 66 -2.46 8.81 2.01
CA GLY A 66 -1.11 8.23 1.95
C GLY A 66 -0.69 7.69 3.30
N LEU A 67 -0.89 8.49 4.36
CA LEU A 67 -0.61 8.08 5.74
C LEU A 67 -1.40 6.82 6.13
N LEU A 68 -2.67 6.71 5.74
CA LEU A 68 -3.49 5.52 6.02
C LEU A 68 -2.91 4.28 5.37
N ILE A 69 -2.61 4.33 4.07
CA ILE A 69 -2.05 3.20 3.32
C ILE A 69 -0.72 2.77 3.91
N ASP A 70 0.19 3.72 4.13
CA ASP A 70 1.50 3.42 4.69
C ASP A 70 1.40 2.86 6.11
N SER A 71 0.52 3.43 6.94
CA SER A 71 0.33 2.95 8.33
C SER A 71 -0.17 1.52 8.32
N PHE A 72 -1.10 1.22 7.40
CA PHE A 72 -1.68 -0.09 7.28
C PHE A 72 -0.65 -1.11 6.82
N LEU A 73 0.15 -0.79 5.79
CA LEU A 73 1.22 -1.64 5.28
C LEU A 73 2.27 -1.92 6.35
N VAL A 74 2.77 -0.88 7.03
CA VAL A 74 3.76 -1.01 8.13
C VAL A 74 3.17 -1.85 9.26
N THR A 75 2.02 -1.47 9.82
CA THR A 75 1.44 -2.13 11.00
C THR A 75 1.06 -3.59 10.73
N ASN A 76 0.60 -3.91 9.52
CA ASN A 76 0.15 -5.25 9.16
C ASN A 76 1.23 -6.10 8.47
N ALA A 77 2.44 -5.56 8.24
CA ALA A 77 3.53 -6.34 7.65
C ALA A 77 3.85 -7.59 8.50
N GLY A 78 3.83 -7.46 9.83
CA GLY A 78 4.00 -8.59 10.75
C GLY A 78 2.84 -9.60 10.77
N ASN A 79 1.67 -9.25 10.22
CA ASN A 79 0.53 -10.17 10.11
C ASN A 79 0.67 -11.13 8.90
N VAL A 80 1.62 -10.88 8.00
CA VAL A 80 1.96 -11.81 6.94
C VAL A 80 2.68 -13.00 7.58
N ARG A 81 1.94 -14.07 7.84
CA ARG A 81 2.40 -15.26 8.60
C ARG A 81 3.72 -15.86 8.11
N ALA A 82 3.94 -15.87 6.80
CA ALA A 82 5.14 -16.41 6.18
C ALA A 82 5.33 -15.79 4.79
N MET A 83 6.55 -15.34 4.50
CA MET A 83 6.94 -14.71 3.24
C MET A 83 8.29 -15.26 2.81
N ASN A 84 8.36 -15.85 1.60
CA ASN A 84 9.63 -16.22 0.99
C ASN A 84 10.16 -15.07 0.12
N SER A 85 11.38 -15.20 -0.42
CA SER A 85 12.00 -14.16 -1.26
C SER A 85 11.09 -13.70 -2.41
N ARG A 86 10.41 -14.63 -3.07
CA ARG A 86 9.46 -14.35 -4.16
C ARG A 86 8.22 -13.61 -3.68
N GLY A 87 7.70 -13.96 -2.50
CA GLY A 87 6.64 -13.22 -1.83
C GLY A 87 7.06 -11.79 -1.52
N CYS A 88 8.30 -11.59 -1.08
CA CYS A 88 8.86 -10.27 -0.84
C CYS A 88 8.91 -9.43 -2.13
N GLU A 89 9.38 -10.00 -3.24
CA GLU A 89 9.37 -9.35 -4.56
C GLU A 89 7.95 -8.94 -4.97
N ARG A 90 6.95 -9.81 -4.74
CA ARG A 90 5.56 -9.46 -5.04
C ARG A 90 4.99 -8.37 -4.12
N MET A 91 5.37 -8.38 -2.84
CA MET A 91 5.01 -7.31 -1.91
C MET A 91 5.62 -5.97 -2.34
N GLN A 92 6.87 -5.97 -2.81
CA GLN A 92 7.51 -4.77 -3.37
C GLN A 92 6.74 -4.21 -4.55
N LEU A 93 6.31 -5.06 -5.48
CA LEU A 93 5.46 -4.64 -6.61
C LEU A 93 4.15 -4.01 -6.13
N ASN A 94 3.49 -4.61 -5.13
CA ASN A 94 2.26 -4.08 -4.54
C ASN A 94 2.48 -2.67 -3.94
N ILE A 95 3.55 -2.52 -3.15
CA ILE A 95 3.92 -1.25 -2.51
C ILE A 95 4.22 -0.20 -3.58
N LEU A 96 5.02 -0.54 -4.60
CA LEU A 96 5.47 0.38 -5.63
C LEU A 96 4.30 1.00 -6.40
N VAL A 97 3.35 0.17 -6.85
CA VAL A 97 2.20 0.67 -7.64
C VAL A 97 1.30 1.59 -6.81
N LEU A 98 1.08 1.27 -5.52
CA LEU A 98 0.32 2.13 -4.61
C LEU A 98 1.05 3.45 -4.34
N GLN A 99 2.35 3.40 -4.08
CA GLN A 99 3.13 4.61 -3.84
C GLN A 99 3.15 5.56 -5.03
N GLN A 100 3.28 5.02 -6.25
CA GLN A 100 3.28 5.84 -7.46
C GLN A 100 1.96 6.58 -7.66
N ASN A 101 0.83 5.93 -7.35
CA ASN A 101 -0.49 6.56 -7.42
C ASN A 101 -0.69 7.61 -6.33
N LEU A 102 -0.29 7.28 -5.09
CA LEU A 102 -0.42 8.20 -3.96
C LEU A 102 0.41 9.48 -4.09
N LYS A 103 1.56 9.45 -4.78
CA LYS A 103 2.33 10.67 -5.10
C LYS A 103 1.52 11.68 -5.92
N ASN A 104 0.58 11.21 -6.75
CA ASN A 104 -0.31 12.07 -7.51
C ASN A 104 -1.44 12.64 -6.63
N ILE A 105 -1.87 11.87 -5.62
CA ILE A 105 -2.99 12.23 -4.73
C ILE A 105 -2.52 13.18 -3.62
N GLU A 106 -1.42 12.88 -2.94
CA GLU A 106 -0.92 13.61 -1.77
C GLU A 106 0.59 13.89 -1.96
N ALA A 107 0.93 15.02 -2.60
CA ALA A 107 2.29 15.32 -3.01
C ALA A 107 3.27 15.56 -1.85
N ASP A 108 2.79 16.14 -0.74
CA ASP A 108 3.61 16.51 0.44
C ASP A 108 3.72 15.40 1.49
N ARG A 109 3.45 14.15 1.10
CA ARG A 109 3.49 13.00 2.01
C ARG A 109 4.93 12.61 2.36
N GLU A 110 5.12 12.18 3.61
CA GLU A 110 6.30 11.42 4.01
C GLU A 110 6.31 10.06 3.29
N ASP A 111 7.49 9.57 2.93
CA ASP A 111 7.65 8.31 2.25
C ASP A 111 7.53 7.11 3.22
N LEU A 112 7.01 6.00 2.72
CA LEU A 112 6.81 4.77 3.50
C LEU A 112 8.10 4.27 4.16
N GLU A 113 9.25 4.47 3.53
CA GLU A 113 10.55 4.03 4.04
C GLU A 113 10.92 4.75 5.33
N SER A 114 10.78 6.07 5.38
CA SER A 114 11.00 6.86 6.60
C SER A 114 10.10 6.39 7.73
N ARG A 115 8.83 6.10 7.42
CA ARG A 115 7.88 5.60 8.42
C ARG A 115 8.18 4.21 8.93
N ALA A 116 8.61 3.32 8.05
CA ALA A 116 8.98 1.97 8.45
C ALA A 116 10.24 1.97 9.31
N ARG A 117 11.20 2.85 9.01
CA ARG A 117 12.39 3.11 9.84
C ARG A 117 12.00 3.56 11.24
N ASP A 118 11.07 4.49 11.37
CA ASP A 118 10.59 4.99 12.65
C ASP A 118 9.89 3.90 13.48
N GLN A 119 9.11 3.03 12.85
CA GLN A 119 8.38 1.96 13.53
C GLN A 119 9.28 0.79 13.96
N TYR A 120 10.29 0.44 13.16
CA TYR A 120 11.08 -0.78 13.34
C TYR A 120 12.57 -0.56 13.66
N GLY A 121 13.04 0.68 13.76
CA GLY A 121 14.41 0.98 14.19
C GLY A 121 15.49 0.78 13.13
N GLY A 122 15.20 1.06 11.86
CA GLY A 122 16.19 1.09 10.76
C GLY A 122 16.69 -0.26 10.23
N GLU A 123 16.47 -1.36 10.95
CA GLU A 123 16.95 -2.70 10.55
C GLU A 123 15.92 -3.53 9.77
N ALA A 124 14.65 -3.13 9.72
CA ALA A 124 13.59 -3.95 9.11
C ALA A 124 13.26 -3.64 7.64
N TRP A 125 13.84 -2.59 7.06
CA TRP A 125 13.50 -2.07 5.74
C TRP A 125 14.76 -1.71 4.92
N ASP A 126 15.24 -2.64 4.10
CA ASP A 126 16.25 -2.37 3.07
C ASP A 126 15.56 -2.01 1.75
N GLY A 127 15.19 -0.73 1.60
CA GLY A 127 14.75 -0.17 0.31
C GLY A 127 13.61 -0.93 -0.38
N GLY A 128 12.70 -1.54 0.39
CA GLY A 128 11.52 -2.25 -0.12
C GLY A 128 11.30 -3.67 0.40
N SER A 129 12.23 -4.28 1.14
CA SER A 129 11.99 -5.60 1.75
C SER A 129 11.70 -5.52 3.25
N PHE A 130 10.66 -6.24 3.70
CA PHE A 130 10.56 -6.66 5.10
C PHE A 130 11.53 -7.82 5.25
N VAL A 131 12.48 -7.72 6.18
CA VAL A 131 13.52 -8.76 6.36
C VAL A 131 12.86 -10.13 6.47
N ALA A 132 13.18 -11.02 5.54
CA ALA A 132 12.72 -12.40 5.59
C ALA A 132 13.23 -13.01 6.90
N VAL A 133 12.32 -13.45 7.75
CA VAL A 133 12.69 -14.29 8.90
C VAL A 133 13.02 -15.66 8.31
N GLU A 134 14.30 -16.05 8.37
CA GLU A 134 14.76 -17.42 8.04
C GLU A 134 14.06 -18.48 8.89
#